data_AF-A0A349DUQ6-F1
#
_entry.id   AF-A0A349DUQ6-F1
#
_cell.length_a   1.000
_cell.length_b   1.000
_cell.length_c   1.000
_cell.angle_alpha   90.00
_cell.angle_beta   90.00
_cell.angle_gamma   90.00
#
_symmetry.space_group_name_H-M   'P 1'
#
loop_
_entity.id
_entity.type
_entity.pdbx_description
1 polymer ?
#
loop_
_entity_poly.entity_id
_entity_poly.type
_entity_poly.pdbx_seq_one_letter_code
_entity_poly.pdbx_strand_id
1 'polypeptide(L)'
;MNPRKISLIFILALCVSSIAWAQTAHLSAKKELQQTITSVHEYDGPWTFTNLEERVIDLTKSVSVKANPFIIILGKDVYVSQVRLEQVSPKDSKVTRSVRYDIYRDQFSLKRFKFSKKLPIKLTIVEAVDQYRQPVKVKNNVFTFTITE
;
A
#
# COMPACT_ATOMS: atom_id res chain seq x y z
N MET A 1 -50.58 -2.97 52.35
CA MET A 1 -49.37 -3.22 51.53
C MET A 1 -49.24 -2.12 50.49
N ASN A 2 -48.13 -1.37 50.49
CA ASN A 2 -47.96 -0.19 49.64
C ASN A 2 -47.48 -0.59 48.23
N PRO A 3 -48.24 -0.33 47.15
CA PRO A 3 -47.91 -0.77 45.78
C PRO A 3 -46.71 -0.05 45.16
N ARG A 4 -46.22 1.02 45.78
CA ARG A 4 -45.09 1.83 45.27
C ARG A 4 -43.71 1.18 45.41
N LYS A 5 -43.56 0.11 46.20
CA LYS A 5 -42.26 -0.57 46.40
C LYS A 5 -42.00 -1.75 45.45
N ILE A 6 -43.03 -2.28 44.80
CA ILE A 6 -42.91 -3.44 43.90
C ILE A 6 -42.48 -3.01 42.49
N SER A 7 -42.77 -1.76 42.10
CA SER A 7 -42.44 -1.22 40.78
C SER A 7 -40.94 -1.00 40.57
N LEU A 8 -40.18 -0.68 41.62
CA LEU A 8 -38.75 -0.33 41.47
C LEU A 8 -37.85 -1.56 41.25
N ILE A 9 -38.23 -2.74 41.73
CA ILE A 9 -37.45 -3.98 41.60
C ILE A 9 -37.62 -4.58 40.20
N PHE A 10 -38.80 -4.45 39.60
CA PHE A 10 -39.08 -4.97 38.26
C PHE A 10 -38.41 -4.17 37.14
N ILE A 11 -38.27 -2.84 37.31
CA ILE A 11 -37.61 -1.99 36.31
C ILE A 11 -36.09 -2.20 36.33
N LEU A 12 -35.49 -2.49 37.49
CA LEU A 12 -34.05 -2.74 37.56
C LEU A 12 -33.66 -4.06 36.86
N ALA A 13 -34.46 -5.11 36.97
CA ALA A 13 -34.15 -6.42 36.39
C ALA A 13 -34.20 -6.43 34.84
N LEU A 14 -35.03 -5.59 34.23
CA LEU A 14 -35.15 -5.48 32.76
C LEU A 14 -34.00 -4.74 32.09
N CYS A 15 -33.24 -3.94 32.82
CA CYS A 15 -32.05 -3.25 32.30
C CYS A 15 -30.78 -4.12 32.33
N VAL A 16 -30.68 -5.11 33.24
CA VAL A 16 -29.45 -5.93 33.36
C VAL A 16 -29.39 -7.01 32.28
N SER A 17 -30.53 -7.56 31.86
CA SER A 17 -30.59 -8.58 30.80
C SER A 17 -30.24 -8.02 29.41
N SER A 18 -30.55 -6.75 29.14
CA SER A 18 -30.23 -6.08 27.88
C SER A 18 -28.74 -5.69 27.77
N ILE A 19 -28.04 -5.47 28.90
CA ILE A 19 -26.59 -5.18 28.91
C ILE A 19 -25.76 -6.47 28.70
N ALA A 20 -26.20 -7.61 29.26
CA ALA A 20 -25.51 -8.88 29.10
C ALA A 20 -25.51 -9.39 27.65
N TRP A 21 -26.61 -9.17 26.91
CA TRP A 21 -26.71 -9.52 25.48
C TRP A 21 -25.90 -8.55 24.60
N ALA A 22 -25.85 -7.26 24.95
CA ALA A 22 -25.03 -6.30 24.23
C ALA A 22 -23.52 -6.60 24.38
N GLN A 23 -23.06 -7.01 25.58
CA GLN A 23 -21.64 -7.35 25.79
C GLN A 23 -21.24 -8.67 25.14
N THR A 24 -22.12 -9.69 25.15
CA THR A 24 -21.84 -10.97 24.46
C THR A 24 -21.89 -10.84 22.95
N ALA A 25 -22.83 -10.06 22.39
CA ALA A 25 -22.84 -9.72 20.96
C ALA A 25 -21.62 -8.90 20.56
N HIS A 26 -21.18 -7.95 21.38
CA HIS A 26 -20.00 -7.13 21.10
C HIS A 26 -18.69 -7.92 21.24
N LEU A 27 -18.61 -8.91 22.13
CA LEU A 27 -17.47 -9.83 22.26
C LEU A 27 -17.45 -10.86 21.13
N SER A 28 -18.60 -11.42 20.71
CA SER A 28 -18.69 -12.28 19.52
C SER A 28 -18.35 -11.51 18.25
N ALA A 29 -18.87 -10.29 18.08
CA ALA A 29 -18.54 -9.45 16.94
C ALA A 29 -17.05 -9.06 16.92
N LYS A 30 -16.41 -8.82 18.09
CA LYS A 30 -14.96 -8.59 18.14
C LYS A 30 -14.15 -9.85 17.81
N LYS A 31 -14.63 -11.03 18.21
CA LYS A 31 -13.95 -12.31 17.98
C LYS A 31 -14.12 -12.79 16.52
N GLU A 32 -15.28 -12.55 15.91
CA GLU A 32 -15.50 -12.78 14.48
C GLU A 32 -14.79 -11.74 13.59
N LEU A 33 -14.67 -10.48 14.03
CA LEU A 33 -13.90 -9.47 13.30
C LEU A 33 -12.37 -9.69 13.41
N GLN A 34 -11.90 -10.44 14.39
CA GLN A 34 -10.48 -10.77 14.56
C GLN A 34 -10.02 -12.03 13.80
N GLN A 35 -10.91 -12.74 13.11
CA GLN A 35 -10.59 -14.05 12.51
C GLN A 35 -10.72 -14.13 10.99
N THR A 36 -10.61 -12.99 10.31
CA THR A 36 -10.53 -12.93 8.84
C THR A 36 -9.37 -12.03 8.40
N ILE A 37 -8.16 -12.29 8.91
CA ILE A 37 -6.95 -12.06 8.09
C ILE A 37 -6.76 -13.35 7.31
N THR A 38 -7.68 -13.60 6.38
CA THR A 38 -7.58 -14.68 5.40
C THR A 38 -6.38 -14.34 4.55
N SER A 39 -5.28 -15.08 4.74
CA SER A 39 -4.12 -15.17 3.85
C SER A 39 -3.96 -14.01 2.87
N VAL A 40 -3.12 -13.02 3.19
CA VAL A 40 -2.67 -12.04 2.20
C VAL A 40 -2.05 -12.82 1.05
N HIS A 41 -2.76 -12.86 -0.08
CA HIS A 41 -2.29 -13.54 -1.28
C HIS A 41 -0.96 -12.92 -1.71
N GLU A 42 -0.03 -13.76 -2.16
CA GLU A 42 1.30 -13.33 -2.54
C GLU A 42 1.39 -13.26 -4.06
N TYR A 43 1.90 -12.13 -4.58
CA TYR A 43 2.20 -11.96 -5.99
C TYR A 43 3.69 -12.11 -6.25
N ASP A 44 4.00 -13.09 -7.10
CA ASP A 44 5.34 -13.42 -7.57
C ASP A 44 5.50 -13.26 -9.10
N GLY A 45 4.44 -12.81 -9.79
CA GLY A 45 4.43 -12.59 -11.24
C GLY A 45 5.37 -11.48 -11.71
N PRO A 46 5.66 -11.42 -13.02
CA PRO A 46 6.53 -10.40 -13.59
C PRO A 46 5.86 -9.00 -13.56
N TRP A 47 6.69 -7.96 -13.55
CA TRP A 47 6.25 -6.58 -13.71
C TRP A 47 6.65 -6.07 -15.09
N THR A 48 5.73 -5.39 -15.77
CA THR A 48 6.01 -4.71 -17.04
C THR A 48 5.99 -3.21 -16.82
N PHE A 49 6.99 -2.51 -17.37
CA PHE A 49 7.08 -1.06 -17.32
C PHE A 49 6.86 -0.52 -18.71
N THR A 50 5.95 0.44 -18.88
CA THR A 50 5.66 1.04 -20.18
C THR A 50 5.67 2.57 -20.13
N ASN A 51 5.78 3.21 -21.29
CA ASN A 51 5.47 4.63 -21.43
C ASN A 51 4.00 4.85 -21.86
N LEU A 52 3.62 6.10 -22.10
CA LEU A 52 2.26 6.45 -22.58
C LEU A 52 1.91 5.90 -23.96
N GLU A 53 2.91 5.55 -24.77
CA GLU A 53 2.73 4.92 -26.09
C GLU A 53 2.77 3.39 -26.01
N GLU A 54 2.61 2.83 -24.80
CA GLU A 54 2.62 1.39 -24.52
C GLU A 54 3.92 0.67 -24.90
N ARG A 55 5.00 1.44 -25.15
CA ARG A 55 6.32 0.86 -25.42
C ARG A 55 6.94 0.37 -24.12
N VAL A 56 7.41 -0.87 -24.13
CA VAL A 56 8.08 -1.51 -22.99
C VAL A 56 9.40 -0.79 -22.67
N ILE A 57 9.59 -0.49 -21.39
CA ILE A 57 10.78 0.13 -20.82
C ILE A 57 11.58 -0.95 -20.10
N ASP A 58 12.82 -1.15 -20.52
CA ASP A 58 13.77 -2.03 -19.86
C ASP A 58 14.50 -1.27 -18.74
N LEU A 59 14.08 -1.48 -17.48
CA LEU A 59 14.72 -0.86 -16.32
C LEU A 59 16.12 -1.38 -16.01
N THR A 60 16.60 -2.43 -16.69
CA THR A 60 18.02 -2.84 -16.57
C THR A 60 18.95 -1.88 -17.32
N LYS A 61 18.40 -1.03 -18.19
CA LYS A 61 19.09 -0.01 -18.97
C LYS A 61 18.78 1.39 -18.45
N SER A 62 19.55 2.36 -18.92
CA SER A 62 19.27 3.77 -18.65
C SER A 62 17.94 4.20 -19.30
N VAL A 63 17.08 4.86 -18.53
CA VAL A 63 15.79 5.37 -18.99
C VAL A 63 15.95 6.83 -19.42
N SER A 64 15.72 7.15 -20.70
CA SER A 64 15.73 8.53 -21.19
C SER A 64 14.47 9.28 -20.71
N VAL A 65 14.67 10.43 -20.07
CA VAL A 65 13.59 11.30 -19.59
C VAL A 65 12.91 12.03 -20.75
N LYS A 66 13.60 12.23 -21.89
CA LYS A 66 12.99 12.78 -23.11
C LYS A 66 12.15 11.74 -23.84
N ALA A 67 12.68 10.53 -24.05
CA ALA A 67 12.00 9.48 -24.81
C ALA A 67 10.91 8.76 -23.98
N ASN A 68 11.14 8.56 -22.68
CA ASN A 68 10.20 7.90 -21.77
C ASN A 68 9.83 8.85 -20.62
N PRO A 69 9.07 9.92 -20.90
CA PRO A 69 8.74 10.94 -19.91
C PRO A 69 7.82 10.43 -18.79
N PHE A 70 7.16 9.29 -19.01
CA PHE A 70 6.29 8.61 -18.05
C PHE A 70 6.68 7.14 -17.94
N ILE A 71 6.47 6.58 -16.75
CA ILE A 71 6.51 5.17 -16.45
C ILE A 71 5.14 4.76 -15.91
N ILE A 72 4.59 3.69 -16.45
CA ILE A 72 3.40 2.97 -15.98
C ILE A 72 3.85 1.57 -15.56
N ILE A 73 3.42 1.11 -14.38
CA ILE A 73 3.78 -0.20 -13.84
C ILE A 73 2.57 -1.15 -13.95
N LEU A 74 2.75 -2.28 -14.62
CA LEU A 74 1.69 -3.26 -14.89
C LEU A 74 2.05 -4.62 -14.28
N GLY A 75 1.13 -5.16 -13.49
CA GLY A 75 1.16 -6.54 -12.98
C GLY A 75 -0.02 -7.34 -13.53
N LYS A 76 0.10 -8.67 -13.57
CA LYS A 76 -1.01 -9.53 -13.98
C LYS A 76 -2.06 -9.62 -12.87
N ASP A 77 -3.27 -9.13 -13.12
CA ASP A 77 -4.39 -9.10 -12.17
C ASP A 77 -4.07 -8.37 -10.85
N VAL A 78 -3.00 -7.56 -10.84
CA VAL A 78 -2.49 -6.81 -9.68
C VAL A 78 -2.18 -5.37 -10.09
N TYR A 79 -2.67 -4.45 -9.27
CA TYR A 79 -2.56 -3.01 -9.44
C TYR A 79 -1.67 -2.41 -8.37
N VAL A 80 -0.76 -1.52 -8.77
CA VAL A 80 0.12 -0.80 -7.83
C VAL A 80 -0.61 0.41 -7.27
N SER A 81 -0.76 0.49 -5.96
CA SER A 81 -1.36 1.65 -5.29
C SER A 81 -0.29 2.64 -4.79
N GLN A 82 0.91 2.16 -4.46
CA GLN A 82 1.99 3.01 -3.99
C GLN A 82 3.36 2.56 -4.50
N VAL A 83 4.11 3.53 -5.01
CA VAL A 83 5.51 3.40 -5.44
C VAL A 83 6.37 4.35 -4.64
N ARG A 84 7.60 3.94 -4.35
CA ARG A 84 8.65 4.78 -3.79
C ARG A 84 9.82 4.86 -4.74
N LEU A 85 10.28 6.07 -5.03
CA LEU A 85 11.55 6.30 -5.70
C LEU A 85 12.56 6.84 -4.70
N GLU A 86 13.72 6.22 -4.60
CA GLU A 86 14.79 6.61 -3.69
C GLU A 86 16.13 6.68 -4.44
N GLN A 87 16.90 7.73 -4.19
CA GLN A 87 18.25 7.87 -4.69
C GLN A 87 19.17 8.29 -3.55
N VAL A 88 20.25 7.54 -3.33
CA VAL A 88 21.27 7.85 -2.33
C VAL A 88 22.51 8.36 -3.04
N SER A 89 22.91 9.58 -2.71
CA SER A 89 24.16 10.20 -3.17
C SER A 89 25.18 10.19 -2.05
N PRO A 90 26.40 9.71 -2.25
CA PRO A 90 27.51 10.12 -1.40
C PRO A 90 27.68 11.63 -1.56
N LYS A 91 27.78 12.35 -0.45
CA LYS A 91 28.11 13.78 -0.41
C LYS A 91 29.59 13.97 -0.05
N ASP A 92 30.07 13.18 0.90
CA ASP A 92 31.46 13.02 1.34
C ASP A 92 31.68 11.57 1.82
N SER A 93 32.92 11.17 2.11
CA SER A 93 33.30 9.82 2.57
C SER A 93 32.57 9.32 3.84
N LYS A 94 31.83 10.18 4.54
CA LYS A 94 31.03 9.85 5.74
C LYS A 94 29.57 10.29 5.69
N VAL A 95 29.14 11.02 4.66
CA VAL A 95 27.79 11.63 4.61
C VAL A 95 27.10 11.22 3.32
N THR A 96 25.97 10.52 3.47
CA THR A 96 25.07 10.18 2.37
C THR A 96 23.84 11.07 2.41
N ARG A 97 23.43 11.61 1.26
CA ARG A 97 22.15 12.30 1.08
C ARG A 97 21.17 11.34 0.41
N SER A 98 20.03 11.08 1.03
CA SER A 98 18.93 10.34 0.40
C SER A 98 17.87 11.34 -0.09
N VAL A 99 17.40 11.13 -1.31
CA VAL A 99 16.23 11.81 -1.87
C VAL A 99 15.16 10.75 -2.10
N ARG A 100 13.97 10.97 -1.55
CA ARG A 100 12.86 10.03 -1.59
C ARG A 100 11.57 10.71 -2.04
N TYR A 101 10.82 10.02 -2.88
CA TYR A 101 9.49 10.42 -3.33
C TYR A 101 8.54 9.22 -3.22
N ASP A 102 7.46 9.38 -2.45
CA ASP A 102 6.36 8.41 -2.39
C ASP A 102 5.24 8.87 -3.36
N ILE A 103 4.74 7.94 -4.18
CA ILE A 103 3.83 8.17 -5.31
C ILE A 103 2.62 7.26 -5.13
N TYR A 104 1.41 7.82 -5.03
CA TYR A 104 0.17 7.07 -4.79
C TYR A 104 -0.58 6.78 -6.09
N ARG A 105 -0.01 5.87 -6.90
CA ARG A 105 -0.53 5.35 -8.18
C ARG A 105 0.55 4.51 -8.86
N ASP A 106 0.16 3.77 -9.88
CA ASP A 106 0.97 2.97 -10.79
C ASP A 106 1.70 3.78 -11.88
N GLN A 107 1.30 5.04 -12.09
CA GLN A 107 1.84 5.90 -13.14
C GLN A 107 2.53 7.16 -12.59
N PHE A 108 3.70 7.50 -13.11
CA PHE A 108 4.38 8.76 -12.77
C PHE A 108 5.27 9.30 -13.89
N SER A 109 5.57 10.60 -13.83
CA SER A 109 6.49 11.26 -14.75
C SER A 109 7.86 11.45 -14.12
N LEU A 110 8.90 10.96 -14.78
CA LEU A 110 10.29 11.16 -14.34
C LEU A 110 10.69 12.65 -14.33
N LYS A 111 10.09 13.48 -15.19
CA LYS A 111 10.37 14.93 -15.28
C LYS A 111 10.01 15.69 -14.01
N ARG A 112 9.14 15.14 -13.15
CA ARG A 112 8.69 15.80 -11.91
C ARG A 112 9.68 15.65 -10.76
N PHE A 113 10.70 14.80 -10.89
CA PHE A 113 11.63 14.49 -9.81
C PHE A 113 13.02 15.06 -10.08
N LYS A 114 13.67 15.56 -9.04
CA LYS A 114 15.01 16.17 -9.13
C LYS A 114 16.09 15.14 -8.82
N PHE A 115 16.18 14.09 -9.64
CA PHE A 115 17.21 13.06 -9.53
C PHE A 115 18.50 13.43 -10.26
N SER A 116 19.63 12.97 -9.74
CA SER A 116 20.91 12.99 -10.43
C SER A 116 20.93 11.93 -11.53
N LYS A 117 21.37 12.30 -12.73
CA LYS A 117 21.44 11.44 -13.92
C LYS A 117 22.49 10.34 -13.81
N LYS A 118 23.51 10.52 -12.97
CA LYS A 118 24.65 9.61 -12.85
C LYS A 118 24.52 8.63 -11.68
N LEU A 119 23.44 8.70 -10.92
CA LEU A 119 23.23 7.86 -9.75
C LEU A 119 22.03 6.93 -9.97
N PRO A 120 22.10 5.69 -9.47
CA PRO A 120 20.97 4.77 -9.56
C PRO A 120 19.78 5.28 -8.75
N ILE A 121 18.59 5.04 -9.27
CA ILE A 121 17.31 5.26 -8.63
C ILE A 121 16.76 3.88 -8.28
N LYS A 122 16.42 3.69 -7.00
CA LYS A 122 15.71 2.53 -6.49
C LYS A 122 14.22 2.81 -6.53
N LEU A 123 13.49 2.11 -7.39
CA LEU A 123 12.04 2.03 -7.39
C LEU A 123 11.60 0.87 -6.52
N THR A 124 10.68 1.10 -5.60
CA THR A 124 10.08 0.08 -4.75
C THR A 124 8.56 0.15 -4.86
N ILE A 125 7.92 -0.95 -5.24
CA ILE A 125 6.47 -1.13 -5.13
C ILE A 125 6.18 -1.36 -3.64
N VAL A 126 5.54 -0.38 -3.01
CA VAL A 126 5.29 -0.36 -1.56
C VAL A 126 3.97 -1.06 -1.26
N GLU A 127 2.95 -0.76 -2.05
CA GLU A 127 1.62 -1.34 -1.91
C GLU A 127 1.07 -1.73 -3.27
N ALA A 128 0.43 -2.89 -3.31
CA ALA A 128 -0.29 -3.41 -4.45
C ALA A 128 -1.56 -4.13 -3.99
N VAL A 129 -2.56 -4.16 -4.86
CA VAL A 129 -3.84 -4.80 -4.63
C VAL A 129 -4.22 -5.67 -5.81
N ASP A 130 -5.03 -6.70 -5.61
CA ASP A 130 -5.58 -7.51 -6.72
C ASP A 130 -6.74 -6.78 -7.44
N GLN A 131 -7.31 -7.43 -8.45
CA GLN A 131 -8.52 -6.97 -9.15
C GLN A 131 -9.75 -6.73 -8.28
N TYR A 132 -9.79 -7.32 -7.08
CA TYR A 132 -10.84 -7.12 -6.08
C TYR A 132 -10.46 -6.07 -5.03
N ARG A 133 -9.34 -5.36 -5.23
CA ARG A 133 -8.76 -4.36 -4.31
C ARG A 133 -8.34 -4.93 -2.95
N GLN A 134 -8.07 -6.23 -2.87
CA GLN A 134 -7.53 -6.84 -1.67
C GLN A 134 -6.01 -6.63 -1.62
N PRO A 135 -5.43 -6.32 -0.45
CA PRO A 135 -3.98 -6.17 -0.32
C PRO A 135 -3.24 -7.43 -0.74
N VAL A 136 -2.15 -7.26 -1.48
CA VAL A 136 -1.30 -8.35 -1.97
C VAL A 136 0.13 -8.13 -1.50
N LYS A 137 0.78 -9.20 -1.04
CA LYS A 137 2.19 -9.18 -0.66
C LYS A 137 3.04 -9.41 -1.92
N VAL A 138 3.97 -8.51 -2.23
CA VAL A 138 4.79 -8.59 -3.46
C VAL A 138 6.22 -9.05 -3.12
N LYS A 139 6.71 -10.10 -3.78
CA LYS A 139 8.09 -10.60 -3.58
C LYS A 139 9.15 -9.83 -4.38
N ASN A 140 8.89 -9.52 -5.64
CA ASN A 140 9.84 -8.88 -6.56
C ASN A 140 9.50 -7.39 -6.73
N ASN A 141 9.58 -6.64 -5.63
CA ASN A 141 9.06 -5.27 -5.58
C ASN A 141 10.11 -4.18 -5.75
N VAL A 142 11.39 -4.51 -5.93
CA VAL A 142 12.50 -3.54 -6.01
C VAL A 142 13.17 -3.59 -7.38
N PHE A 143 13.32 -2.41 -7.99
CA PHE A 143 13.94 -2.22 -9.30
C PHE A 143 14.94 -1.08 -9.22
N THR A 144 16.08 -1.19 -9.91
CA THR A 144 17.13 -0.17 -9.88
C THR A 144 17.50 0.22 -11.31
N PHE A 145 17.47 1.52 -11.62
CA PHE A 145 17.79 2.05 -12.94
C PHE A 145 18.44 3.42 -12.86
N THR A 146 19.07 3.87 -13.94
CA THR A 146 19.59 5.24 -14.08
C THR A 146 18.77 6.02 -15.09
N ILE A 147 18.83 7.36 -15.04
CA ILE A 147 18.13 8.22 -16.01
C ILE A 147 19.11 8.96 -16.91
N THR A 148 18.74 9.15 -18.16
CA THR A 148 19.49 9.95 -19.15
C THR A 148 18.59 11.05 -19.70
N GLU A 149 19.18 12.02 -20.41
CA GLU A 149 18.37 12.99 -21.16
C GLU A 149 17.76 12.36 -22.40
#